data_AF-A0A3D2IDQ8-F1
#
_entry.id   AF-A0A3D2IDQ8-F1
#
_cell.length_a   1.000
_cell.length_b   1.000
_cell.length_c   1.000
_cell.angle_alpha   90.00
_cell.angle_beta   90.00
_cell.angle_gamma   90.00
#
_symmetry.space_group_name_H-M   'P 1'
#
loop_
_entity.id
_entity.type
_entity.pdbx_description
1 polymer ?
#
loop_
_entity_poly.entity_id
_entity_poly.type
_entity_poly.pdbx_seq_one_letter_code
_entity_poly.pdbx_strand_id
1 'polypeptide(L)'
;GGMSNLDAIRVATILGAEAIGLDGDVGSIEEGKLADLIILSGNPLDDLRNTNTVTHVMKNGRLYDANNLNEVYPRKVKAKPFSWNRP
;
A
#
# COMPACT_ATOMS: atom_id res chain seq x y z
N GLY A 1 23.43 7.31 -1.03
CA GLY A 1 22.23 7.90 -1.66
C GLY A 1 22.49 8.05 -3.14
N GLY A 2 21.45 7.99 -3.99
CA GLY A 2 21.59 8.09 -5.46
C GLY A 2 20.65 7.20 -6.28
N MET A 3 19.71 6.50 -5.64
CA MET A 3 18.70 5.69 -6.34
C MET A 3 17.61 6.59 -6.94
N SER A 4 17.15 6.26 -8.15
CA SER A 4 16.00 6.96 -8.76
C SER A 4 14.72 6.68 -7.97
N ASN A 5 13.73 7.56 -8.07
CA ASN A 5 12.43 7.35 -7.41
C ASN A 5 11.78 6.04 -7.89
N LEU A 6 11.84 5.75 -9.19
CA LEU A 6 11.31 4.51 -9.75
C LEU A 6 11.99 3.28 -9.17
N ASP A 7 13.32 3.27 -9.08
CA ASP A 7 14.07 2.14 -8.52
C ASP A 7 13.76 1.96 -7.03
N ALA A 8 13.60 3.06 -6.29
CA ALA A 8 13.19 3.00 -4.89
C ALA A 8 11.81 2.34 -4.74
N ILE A 9 10.86 2.67 -5.62
CA ILE A 9 9.55 2.00 -5.64
C ILE A 9 9.68 0.52 -5.99
N ARG A 10 10.49 0.15 -7.00
CA ARG A 10 10.71 -1.25 -7.36
C ARG A 10 11.32 -2.07 -6.22
N VAL A 11 12.27 -1.50 -5.48
CA VAL A 11 12.86 -2.11 -4.27
C VAL A 11 11.80 -2.31 -3.19
N ALA A 12 10.92 -1.33 -2.99
CA ALA A 12 9.84 -1.40 -2.01
C ALA A 12 8.71 -2.35 -2.41
N THR A 13 8.64 -2.80 -3.68
CA THR A 13 7.57 -3.67 -4.19
C THR A 13 8.13 -4.95 -4.81
N ILE A 14 8.26 -5.02 -6.14
CA ILE A 14 8.53 -6.27 -6.87
C ILE A 14 9.87 -6.90 -6.51
N LEU A 15 10.94 -6.11 -6.39
CA LEU A 15 12.26 -6.67 -6.03
C LEU A 15 12.28 -7.16 -4.58
N GLY A 16 11.51 -6.52 -3.69
CA GLY A 16 11.29 -6.99 -2.33
C GLY A 16 10.53 -8.32 -2.31
N ALA A 17 9.49 -8.46 -3.13
CA ALA A 17 8.71 -9.69 -3.27
C ALA A 17 9.54 -10.84 -3.86
N GLU A 18 10.31 -10.59 -4.92
CA GLU A 18 11.25 -11.55 -5.53
C GLU A 18 12.28 -12.04 -4.50
N ALA A 19 12.87 -11.12 -3.73
CA ALA A 19 13.89 -11.45 -2.73
C ALA A 19 13.40 -12.39 -1.62
N ILE A 20 12.09 -12.43 -1.37
CA ILE A 20 11.47 -13.30 -0.36
C ILE A 20 10.62 -14.43 -0.99
N GLY A 21 10.64 -14.58 -2.31
CA GLY A 21 9.91 -15.64 -3.03
C GLY A 21 8.39 -15.48 -3.02
N LEU A 22 7.88 -14.25 -2.96
CA LEU A 22 6.45 -13.92 -2.98
C LEU A 22 6.03 -13.14 -4.24
N ASP A 23 6.88 -13.03 -5.25
CA ASP A 23 6.60 -12.32 -6.50
C ASP A 23 5.44 -12.93 -7.30
N GLY A 24 5.11 -14.20 -7.08
CA GLY A 24 3.90 -14.84 -7.62
C GLY A 24 2.59 -14.35 -6.97
N ASP A 25 2.65 -13.79 -5.77
CA ASP A 25 1.48 -13.39 -4.98
C ASP A 25 1.33 -11.87 -4.85
N VAL A 26 2.44 -11.12 -4.74
CA VAL A 26 2.47 -9.66 -4.47
C VAL A 26 3.62 -8.96 -5.21
N GLY A 27 3.66 -7.62 -5.10
CA GLY A 27 4.78 -6.80 -5.59
C GLY A 27 4.57 -6.15 -6.95
N SER A 28 3.58 -6.60 -7.73
CA SER A 28 3.14 -5.93 -8.97
C SER A 28 1.62 -6.06 -9.16
N ILE A 29 1.07 -5.25 -10.08
CA ILE A 29 -0.35 -5.27 -10.44
C ILE A 29 -0.51 -6.15 -11.68
N GLU A 30 -0.79 -7.42 -11.44
CA GLU A 30 -0.95 -8.45 -12.49
C GLU A 30 -2.12 -9.37 -12.13
N GLU A 31 -2.78 -9.93 -13.14
CA GLU A 31 -3.86 -10.89 -12.94
C GLU A 31 -3.36 -12.14 -12.20
N GLY A 32 -4.19 -12.67 -11.30
CA GLY A 32 -3.85 -13.84 -10.48
C GLY A 32 -3.15 -13.53 -9.15
N LYS A 33 -2.59 -12.31 -8.98
CA LYS A 33 -1.97 -11.88 -7.72
C LYS A 33 -3.00 -11.41 -6.69
N LEU A 34 -2.58 -11.32 -5.43
CA LEU A 34 -3.37 -10.71 -4.38
C LEU A 34 -3.61 -9.23 -4.69
N ALA A 35 -4.83 -8.76 -4.42
CA ALA A 35 -5.17 -7.35 -4.50
C ALA A 35 -4.61 -6.61 -3.28
N ASP A 36 -3.30 -6.38 -3.28
CA ASP A 36 -2.54 -5.61 -2.28
C ASP A 36 -1.98 -4.34 -2.94
N LEU A 37 -2.58 -3.19 -2.62
CA LEU A 37 -2.35 -1.92 -3.30
C LEU A 37 -2.35 -0.76 -2.30
N ILE A 38 -1.66 0.33 -2.63
CA ILE A 38 -1.81 1.62 -1.96
C ILE A 38 -2.25 2.69 -2.97
N ILE A 39 -3.07 3.63 -2.53
CA ILE A 39 -3.57 4.72 -3.37
C ILE A 39 -3.03 6.03 -2.82
N LEU A 40 -2.25 6.73 -3.63
CA LEU A 40 -1.57 7.98 -3.28
C LEU A 40 -2.29 9.17 -3.92
N SER A 41 -2.34 10.31 -3.24
CA SER A 41 -2.82 11.56 -3.86
C SER A 41 -1.73 12.33 -4.60
N GLY A 42 -0.46 11.96 -4.45
CA GLY A 42 0.68 12.52 -5.17
C GLY A 42 1.47 11.45 -5.93
N ASN A 43 2.10 11.85 -7.05
CA ASN A 43 2.92 10.95 -7.85
C ASN A 43 4.32 10.73 -7.22
N PRO A 44 4.68 9.51 -6.80
CA PRO A 44 5.97 9.23 -6.17
C PRO A 44 7.16 9.32 -7.13
N LEU A 45 6.93 9.34 -8.44
CA LEU A 45 8.00 9.51 -9.43
C LEU A 45 8.51 10.96 -9.48
N ASP A 46 7.65 11.93 -9.15
CA ASP A 46 8.00 13.35 -9.13
C ASP A 46 8.72 13.73 -7.82
N ASP A 47 8.23 13.25 -6.68
CA ASP A 47 8.89 13.36 -5.37
C ASP A 47 8.60 12.09 -4.55
N LEU A 48 9.65 11.39 -4.11
CA LEU A 48 9.52 10.17 -3.31
C LEU A 48 8.74 10.41 -2.01
N ARG A 49 8.73 11.63 -1.47
CA ARG A 49 7.91 12.00 -0.29
C ARG A 49 6.42 11.82 -0.52
N ASN A 50 5.95 11.80 -1.77
CA ASN A 50 4.56 11.52 -2.09
C ASN A 50 4.11 10.11 -1.69
N THR A 51 5.03 9.19 -1.39
CA THR A 51 4.71 7.91 -0.75
C THR A 51 4.01 8.06 0.62
N ASN A 52 4.13 9.22 1.28
CA ASN A 52 3.40 9.55 2.51
C ASN A 52 1.97 10.07 2.27
N THR A 53 1.54 10.22 1.02
CA THR A 53 0.22 10.77 0.65
C THR A 53 -0.85 9.69 0.48
N VAL A 54 -0.73 8.61 1.25
CA VAL A 54 -1.65 7.47 1.19
C VAL A 54 -3.05 7.93 1.57
N THR A 55 -4.00 7.76 0.67
CA THR A 55 -5.42 8.02 0.92
C THR A 55 -6.17 6.75 1.30
N HIS A 56 -5.78 5.62 0.69
CA HIS A 56 -6.38 4.32 0.92
C HIS A 56 -5.36 3.20 0.79
N VAL A 57 -5.65 2.08 1.45
CA VAL A 57 -4.91 0.83 1.35
C VAL A 57 -5.88 -0.28 0.98
N MET A 58 -5.61 -1.00 -0.09
CA MET A 58 -6.29 -2.25 -0.40
C MET A 58 -5.44 -3.42 0.09
N LYS A 59 -6.04 -4.30 0.90
CA LYS A 59 -5.39 -5.50 1.43
C LYS A 59 -6.27 -6.71 1.17
N ASN A 60 -5.80 -7.63 0.33
CA ASN A 60 -6.49 -8.83 -0.09
C ASN A 60 -7.94 -8.52 -0.51
N GLY A 61 -8.10 -7.51 -1.38
CA GLY A 61 -9.38 -7.08 -1.95
C GLY A 61 -10.28 -6.25 -1.02
N ARG A 62 -9.88 -5.99 0.23
CA ARG A 62 -10.60 -5.09 1.15
C ARG A 62 -9.95 -3.72 1.15
N LEU A 63 -10.74 -2.68 0.92
CA LEU A 63 -10.29 -1.30 0.86
C LEU A 63 -10.49 -0.62 2.22
N TYR A 64 -9.45 0.07 2.68
CA TYR A 64 -9.44 0.80 3.94
C TYR A 64 -9.09 2.27 3.70
N ASP A 65 -9.76 3.17 4.43
CA ASP A 65 -9.40 4.58 4.52
C ASP A 65 -8.12 4.74 5.38
N ALA A 66 -7.11 5.43 4.86
CA ALA A 66 -5.81 5.51 5.52
C ALA A 66 -5.81 6.34 6.81
N ASN A 67 -6.73 7.31 6.95
CA ASN A 67 -6.77 8.21 8.10
C ASN A 67 -7.42 7.55 9.33
N ASN A 68 -8.35 6.62 9.11
CA ASN A 68 -9.17 6.06 10.18
C ASN A 68 -9.27 4.54 10.19
N LEU A 69 -8.68 3.85 9.21
CA LEU A 69 -8.67 2.39 9.05
C LEU A 69 -10.06 1.76 8.92
N ASN A 70 -11.10 2.55 8.62
CA ASN A 70 -12.41 2.01 8.32
C ASN A 70 -12.31 1.18 7.05
N GLU A 71 -12.92 -0.02 7.06
CA GLU A 71 -13.18 -0.75 5.83
C GLU A 71 -14.26 0.01 5.07
N VAL A 72 -13.98 0.42 3.84
CA VAL A 72 -14.91 1.15 2.97
C VAL A 72 -15.47 0.25 1.87
N TYR A 73 -14.77 -0.84 1.54
CA TYR A 73 -15.19 -1.88 0.61
C TYR A 73 -14.57 -3.24 1.00
N PRO A 74 -15.26 -4.38 0.82
CA PRO A 74 -16.65 -4.50 0.38
C PRO A 74 -17.65 -4.16 1.48
N ARG A 75 -17.21 -4.15 2.74
CA ARG A 75 -18.06 -3.85 3.89
C ARG A 75 -17.70 -2.47 4.44
N LYS A 76 -18.71 -1.67 4.77
CA LYS A 76 -18.54 -0.33 5.37
C LYS A 76 -18.45 -0.46 6.89
N VAL A 77 -17.31 -0.90 7.40
CA VAL A 77 -17.10 -1.24 8.81
C VAL A 77 -16.16 -0.23 9.46
N LYS A 78 -16.56 0.36 10.59
CA LYS A 78 -15.69 1.24 11.37
C LYS A 78 -14.56 0.45 12.02
N ALA A 79 -13.35 1.02 12.03
CA ALA A 79 -12.23 0.42 12.74
C ALA A 79 -12.55 0.24 14.22
N LYS A 80 -12.05 -0.85 14.81
CA LYS A 80 -12.11 -1.02 16.27
C LYS A 80 -11.24 0.07 16.92
N PRO A 81 -11.62 0.56 18.12
CA PRO A 81 -10.76 1.48 18.86
C PRO A 81 -9.38 0.87 19.07
N PHE A 82 -8.34 1.58 18.65
CA PHE A 82 -6.96 1.16 18.86
C PHE A 82 -6.51 1.52 20.27
N SER A 83 -5.73 0.65 20.92
CA SER A 83 -5.28 0.85 22.30
C SER A 83 -4.36 2.06 22.46
N TRP A 84 -3.63 2.45 21.40
CA TRP A 84 -2.73 3.60 21.36
C TRP A 84 -3.41 4.93 20.96
N ASN A 85 -4.72 4.91 20.68
CA ASN A 85 -5.54 6.11 20.41
C ASN A 85 -6.49 6.44 21.58
N ARG A 86 -6.22 5.91 22.78
CA ARG A 86 -6.95 6.26 24.00
C ARG A 86 -6.25 7.46 24.66
N PRO A 87 -6.99 8.48 25.12
CA PRO A 87 -6.41 9.59 25.87
C PRO A 87 -5.71 9.11 27.15
#